data_AF-A0A923V297-F1
#
_entry.id   AF-A0A923V297-F1
#
_cell.length_a   1.000
_cell.length_b   1.000
_cell.length_c   1.000
_cell.angle_alpha   90.00
_cell.angle_beta   90.00
_cell.angle_gamma   90.00
#
_symmetry.space_group_name_H-M   'P 1'
#
loop_
_entity.id
_entity.type
_entity.pdbx_description
1 polymer ?
#
loop_
_entity_poly.entity_id
_entity_poly.type
_entity_poly.pdbx_seq_one_letter_code
_entity_poly.pdbx_strand_id
1 'polypeptide(L)'
;MNKEIENNEWVGLAPSLAKMITRTPFTTPESYFEALEEQTKTAIFFAEIIDNEQKNGLQVPPLYFTVLSENIATTLKLSENITSEQAFSVPVNYFNQLQDKLAAKITSSKVAKTSKIIRLLNTNLVKYATAACLLLVSSFGIYFYNQHTTSETEILSQTEVLKNQFLYDIDESTIIQNIGTENPIESKNVSVTDTEMENYLLNHYTAIELAQDL
;
A
#
# COMPACT_ATOMS: atom_id res chain seq x y z
N MET A 1 -40.11 -54.64 -12.58
CA MET A 1 -40.63 -53.42 -11.92
C MET A 1 -41.01 -53.80 -10.49
N ASN A 2 -40.50 -53.23 -9.41
CA ASN A 2 -39.97 -51.88 -9.21
C ASN A 2 -38.76 -51.91 -8.26
N LYS A 3 -37.69 -51.26 -8.70
CA LYS A 3 -36.69 -50.63 -7.82
C LYS A 3 -37.40 -49.51 -7.03
N GLU A 4 -36.81 -49.07 -5.92
CA GLU A 4 -37.14 -47.86 -5.13
C GLU A 4 -37.85 -48.09 -3.79
N ILE A 5 -37.21 -48.83 -2.87
CA ILE A 5 -37.61 -48.80 -1.45
C ILE A 5 -36.41 -48.55 -0.50
N GLU A 6 -35.17 -48.64 -0.97
CA GLU A 6 -34.05 -48.13 -0.16
C GLU A 6 -34.01 -46.61 -0.27
N ASN A 7 -34.07 -45.95 0.88
CA ASN A 7 -34.00 -44.50 1.01
C ASN A 7 -35.26 -43.75 0.52
N ASN A 8 -36.46 -44.19 0.91
CA ASN A 8 -37.73 -43.49 0.63
C ASN A 8 -38.54 -43.13 1.90
N GLU A 9 -37.90 -43.19 3.07
CA GLU A 9 -38.45 -42.85 4.40
C GLU A 9 -39.13 -41.46 4.43
N TRP A 10 -38.71 -40.57 3.54
CA TRP A 10 -39.13 -39.18 3.43
C TRP A 10 -40.57 -39.08 2.91
N VAL A 11 -41.05 -40.06 2.14
CA VAL A 11 -42.44 -40.12 1.65
C VAL A 11 -43.41 -40.34 2.81
N GLY A 12 -43.04 -41.14 3.82
CA GLY A 12 -43.84 -41.35 5.02
C GLY A 12 -43.78 -40.19 6.01
N LEU A 13 -42.64 -39.49 6.05
CA LEU A 13 -42.44 -38.33 6.90
C LEU A 13 -43.05 -37.04 6.32
N ALA A 14 -43.17 -36.91 4.99
CA ALA A 14 -43.65 -35.71 4.31
C ALA A 14 -45.03 -35.20 4.80
N PRO A 15 -46.07 -36.04 4.98
CA PRO A 15 -47.37 -35.58 5.47
C PRO A 15 -47.32 -35.05 6.92
N SER A 16 -46.42 -35.61 7.73
CA SER A 16 -46.21 -35.19 9.13
C SER A 16 -45.41 -33.89 9.20
N LEU A 17 -44.39 -33.74 8.34
CA LEU A 17 -43.62 -32.50 8.17
C LEU A 17 -44.51 -31.35 7.65
N ALA A 18 -45.41 -31.63 6.69
CA ALA A 18 -46.34 -30.64 6.15
C ALA A 18 -47.39 -30.16 7.18
N LYS A 19 -47.69 -30.96 8.21
CA LYS A 19 -48.55 -30.57 9.34
C LYS A 19 -47.82 -29.75 10.40
N MET A 20 -46.48 -29.75 10.40
CA MET A 20 -45.71 -28.92 11.32
C MET A 20 -45.73 -27.46 10.86
N ILE A 21 -45.79 -26.58 11.85
CA ILE A 21 -45.71 -25.13 11.64
C ILE A 21 -44.34 -24.82 11.01
N THR A 22 -44.33 -24.11 9.88
CA THR A 22 -43.11 -23.65 9.19
C THR A 22 -42.53 -22.43 9.89
N ARG A 23 -42.13 -22.60 11.16
CA ARG A 23 -41.43 -21.58 11.92
C ARG A 23 -40.09 -22.16 12.31
N THR A 24 -39.02 -21.45 11.98
CA THR A 24 -37.68 -21.80 12.45
C THR A 24 -37.64 -21.62 13.97
N PRO A 25 -37.41 -22.67 14.77
CA PRO A 25 -37.35 -22.55 16.23
C PRO A 25 -36.08 -21.83 16.69
N PHE A 26 -35.14 -21.56 15.77
CA PHE A 26 -33.90 -20.86 16.01
C PHE A 26 -34.02 -19.41 15.56
N THR A 27 -33.67 -18.51 16.48
CA THR A 27 -33.48 -17.09 16.16
C THR A 27 -31.98 -16.81 16.15
N THR A 28 -31.49 -16.18 15.10
CA THR A 28 -30.12 -15.66 15.09
C THR A 28 -30.13 -14.24 15.66
N PRO A 29 -29.02 -13.80 16.27
CA PRO A 29 -28.82 -12.40 16.61
C PRO A 29 -28.94 -11.51 15.37
N GLU A 30 -29.28 -10.24 15.60
CA GLU A 30 -29.25 -9.22 14.56
C GLU A 30 -27.83 -9.10 13.97
N SER A 31 -27.74 -8.92 12.65
CA SER A 31 -26.48 -8.81 11.91
C SER A 31 -25.57 -10.05 11.91
N TYR A 32 -26.05 -11.22 12.36
CA TYR A 32 -25.23 -12.44 12.41
C TYR A 32 -24.69 -12.86 11.04
N PHE A 33 -25.55 -12.87 10.01
CA PHE A 33 -25.15 -13.30 8.67
C PHE A 33 -24.36 -12.22 7.92
N GLU A 34 -24.64 -10.96 8.22
CA GLU A 34 -23.95 -9.79 7.71
C GLU A 34 -22.49 -9.76 8.20
N ALA A 35 -22.25 -10.12 9.46
CA ALA A 35 -20.91 -10.21 10.04
C ALA A 35 -20.19 -11.55 9.75
N LEU A 36 -20.93 -12.59 9.34
CA LEU A 36 -20.37 -13.95 9.17
C LEU A 36 -19.28 -13.99 8.09
N GLU A 37 -19.49 -13.29 6.98
CA GLU A 37 -18.51 -13.26 5.89
C GLU A 37 -17.20 -12.60 6.33
N GLU A 38 -17.29 -11.48 7.05
CA GLU A 38 -16.11 -10.80 7.58
C GLU A 38 -15.41 -11.67 8.64
N GLN A 39 -16.16 -12.20 9.60
CA GLN A 39 -15.62 -13.05 10.67
C GLN A 39 -14.91 -14.29 10.12
N THR A 40 -15.47 -14.93 9.09
CA THR A 40 -14.86 -16.11 8.46
C THR A 40 -13.57 -15.74 7.72
N LYS A 41 -13.57 -14.64 6.96
CA LYS A 41 -12.34 -14.14 6.30
C LYS A 41 -11.26 -13.79 7.32
N THR A 42 -11.61 -13.10 8.39
CA THR A 42 -10.67 -12.75 9.47
C THR A 42 -10.12 -13.99 10.16
N ALA A 43 -10.96 -15.00 10.43
CA ALA A 43 -10.52 -16.25 11.05
C ALA A 43 -9.55 -17.04 10.14
N ILE A 44 -9.83 -17.10 8.84
CA ILE A 44 -8.95 -17.75 7.86
C ILE A 44 -7.61 -17.00 7.77
N PHE A 45 -7.65 -15.67 7.71
CA PHE A 45 -6.45 -14.83 7.69
C PHE A 45 -5.56 -15.05 8.92
N PHE A 46 -6.14 -15.08 10.12
CA PHE A 46 -5.37 -15.37 11.33
C PHE A 46 -4.82 -16.80 11.34
N ALA A 47 -5.59 -17.79 10.89
CA ALA A 47 -5.11 -19.16 10.78
C ALA A 47 -3.93 -19.27 9.80
N GLU A 48 -3.99 -18.57 8.67
CA GLU A 48 -2.91 -18.49 7.70
C GLU A 48 -1.67 -17.81 8.27
N ILE A 49 -1.82 -16.68 8.97
CA ILE A 49 -0.69 -16.03 9.66
C ILE A 49 -0.08 -16.99 10.68
N ILE A 50 -0.88 -17.65 11.50
CA ILE A 50 -0.35 -18.54 12.55
C ILE A 50 0.39 -19.73 11.93
N ASP A 51 -0.10 -20.33 10.84
CA ASP A 51 0.62 -21.43 10.17
C ASP A 51 1.91 -20.97 9.48
N ASN A 52 1.93 -19.76 8.92
CA ASN A 52 3.12 -19.16 8.30
C ASN A 52 4.14 -18.69 9.36
N GLU A 53 3.68 -18.10 10.46
CA GLU A 53 4.50 -17.62 11.57
C GLU A 53 4.94 -18.76 12.51
N GLN A 54 4.28 -19.92 12.55
CA GLN A 54 4.86 -21.08 13.23
C GLN A 54 6.15 -21.58 12.54
N LYS A 55 6.32 -21.27 11.25
CA LYS A 55 7.55 -21.59 10.52
C LYS A 55 8.66 -20.55 10.76
N ASN A 56 8.35 -19.28 11.05
CA ASN A 56 9.37 -18.20 11.11
C ASN A 56 9.21 -17.12 12.20
N GLY A 57 8.13 -17.09 12.97
CA GLY A 57 7.61 -15.87 13.61
C GLY A 57 7.71 -15.74 15.12
N LEU A 58 7.81 -16.84 15.87
CA LEU A 58 7.83 -16.80 17.34
C LEU A 58 8.94 -17.68 17.93
N GLN A 59 10.08 -17.74 17.25
CA GLN A 59 11.23 -18.46 17.78
C GLN A 59 11.99 -17.56 18.77
N VAL A 60 11.96 -17.95 20.04
CA VAL A 60 12.81 -17.33 21.05
C VAL A 60 14.26 -17.58 20.65
N PRO A 61 15.11 -16.52 20.57
CA PRO A 61 16.51 -16.69 20.22
C PRO A 61 17.21 -17.71 21.14
N PRO A 62 18.19 -18.47 20.61
CA PRO A 62 19.01 -19.33 21.46
C PRO A 62 19.57 -18.52 22.63
N LEU A 63 19.55 -19.11 23.83
CA LEU A 63 20.08 -18.51 25.07
C LEU A 63 19.31 -17.30 25.63
N TYR A 64 18.12 -16.93 25.10
CA TYR A 64 17.33 -15.82 25.65
C TYR A 64 17.07 -15.97 27.16
N PHE A 65 16.53 -17.13 27.57
CA PHE A 65 16.16 -17.34 28.98
C PHE A 65 17.37 -17.51 29.89
N THR A 66 18.49 -18.04 29.39
CA THR A 66 19.72 -18.15 30.17
C THR A 66 20.35 -16.79 30.41
N VAL A 67 20.46 -15.96 29.36
CA VAL A 67 20.98 -14.58 29.46
C VAL A 67 20.05 -13.72 30.32
N LEU A 68 18.74 -13.85 30.16
CA LEU A 68 17.76 -13.13 30.98
C LEU A 68 17.92 -13.48 32.47
N SER A 69 18.04 -14.77 32.79
CA SER A 69 18.19 -15.22 34.17
C SER A 69 19.49 -14.70 34.80
N GLU A 70 20.58 -14.72 34.05
CA GLU A 70 21.87 -14.16 34.48
C GLU A 70 21.79 -12.65 34.68
N ASN A 71 21.15 -11.92 33.78
CA ASN A 71 20.92 -10.48 33.91
C ASN A 71 20.07 -10.13 35.15
N ILE A 72 19.02 -10.89 35.42
CA ILE A 72 18.20 -10.68 36.62
C ILE A 72 19.04 -10.97 37.88
N ALA A 73 19.79 -12.07 37.91
CA ALA A 73 20.63 -12.41 39.06
C ALA A 73 21.75 -11.39 39.31
N THR A 74 22.37 -10.85 38.24
CA THR A 74 23.42 -9.83 38.36
C THR A 74 22.86 -8.48 38.81
N THR A 75 21.69 -8.07 38.31
CA THR A 75 21.04 -6.82 38.74
C THR A 75 20.63 -6.86 40.21
N LEU A 76 20.10 -8.00 40.69
CA LEU A 76 19.78 -8.19 42.11
C LEU A 76 21.04 -8.09 42.99
N LYS A 77 22.11 -8.83 42.64
CA LYS A 77 23.39 -8.79 43.37
C LYS A 77 24.02 -7.39 43.40
N LEU A 78 23.91 -6.66 42.30
CA LEU A 78 24.42 -5.28 42.24
C LEU A 78 23.58 -4.36 43.14
N SER A 79 22.25 -4.51 43.12
CA SER A 79 21.36 -3.72 43.98
C SER A 79 21.57 -3.97 45.48
N GLU A 80 21.89 -5.21 45.88
CA GLU A 80 22.19 -5.54 47.27
C GLU A 80 23.53 -4.97 47.75
N ASN A 81 24.51 -4.81 46.85
CA ASN A 81 25.84 -4.30 47.17
C ASN A 81 25.91 -2.76 47.20
N ILE A 82 24.91 -2.08 46.63
CA ILE A 82 24.82 -0.62 46.66
C ILE A 82 24.02 -0.23 47.90
N THR A 83 24.70 0.19 48.97
CA THR A 83 24.02 0.78 50.11
C THR A 83 23.34 2.09 49.69
N SER A 84 22.16 2.39 50.25
CA SER A 84 21.33 3.55 49.89
C SER A 84 22.07 4.90 50.03
N GLU A 85 23.16 4.95 50.80
CA GLU A 85 23.97 6.15 51.02
C GLU A 85 24.94 6.45 49.87
N GLN A 86 25.36 5.44 49.09
CA GLN A 86 26.34 5.59 48.01
C GLN A 86 25.71 5.55 46.62
N ALA A 87 24.45 5.13 46.50
CA ALA A 87 23.73 5.00 45.24
C ALA A 87 23.65 6.30 44.41
N PHE A 88 23.65 7.46 45.08
CA PHE A 88 23.52 8.77 44.46
C PHE A 88 24.71 9.70 44.73
N SER A 89 25.79 9.17 45.32
CA SER A 89 26.98 9.97 45.58
C SER A 89 27.85 10.04 44.33
N VAL A 90 28.12 11.26 43.89
CA VAL A 90 29.03 11.50 42.76
C VAL A 90 30.49 11.33 43.22
N PRO A 91 31.38 10.70 42.43
CA PRO A 91 32.79 10.57 42.77
C PRO A 91 33.47 11.92 43.02
N VAL A 92 34.44 11.94 43.94
CA VAL A 92 35.25 13.14 44.23
C VAL A 92 35.89 13.64 42.93
N ASN A 93 35.77 14.94 42.65
CA ASN A 93 36.25 15.62 41.43
C ASN A 93 35.54 15.27 40.10
N TYR A 94 34.40 14.58 40.11
CA TYR A 94 33.63 14.30 38.89
C TYR A 94 33.36 15.56 38.06
N PHE A 95 32.86 16.63 38.69
CA PHE A 95 32.50 17.86 37.98
C PHE A 95 33.72 18.60 37.43
N ASN A 96 34.86 18.59 38.15
CA ASN A 96 36.12 19.15 37.67
C ASN A 96 36.60 18.40 36.41
N GLN A 97 36.60 17.06 36.45
CA GLN A 97 37.00 16.24 35.31
C GLN A 97 36.00 16.32 34.14
N LEU A 98 34.71 16.50 34.42
CA LEU A 98 33.68 16.67 33.41
C LEU A 98 33.93 17.95 32.60
N GLN A 99 34.26 19.05 33.28
CA GLN A 99 34.58 20.32 32.65
C GLN A 99 35.81 20.19 31.73
N ASP A 100 36.88 19.54 32.20
CA ASP A 100 38.09 19.31 31.41
C ASP A 100 37.79 18.43 30.17
N LYS A 101 37.00 17.37 30.34
CA LYS A 101 36.58 16.49 29.23
C LYS A 101 35.74 17.22 28.19
N LEU A 102 34.81 18.07 28.61
CA LEU A 102 33.99 18.87 27.70
C LEU A 102 34.85 19.87 26.92
N ALA A 103 35.76 20.58 27.61
CA ALA A 103 36.69 21.50 26.95
C ALA A 103 37.55 20.79 25.91
N ALA A 104 38.13 19.62 26.25
CA ALA A 104 38.91 18.82 25.32
C ALA A 104 38.09 18.38 24.10
N LYS A 105 36.84 17.93 24.31
CA LYS A 105 35.95 17.48 23.23
C LYS A 105 35.56 18.62 22.28
N ILE A 106 35.24 19.80 22.82
CA ILE A 106 34.90 20.98 22.01
C ILE A 106 36.11 21.44 21.20
N THR A 107 37.30 21.45 21.80
CA THR A 107 38.53 21.89 21.12
C THR A 107 38.95 20.91 20.03
N SER A 108 38.85 19.60 20.29
CA SER A 108 39.14 18.56 19.29
C SER A 108 38.15 18.55 18.13
N SER A 109 36.90 18.97 18.34
CA SER A 109 35.89 19.06 17.27
C SER A 109 36.10 20.26 16.34
N LYS A 110 36.89 21.27 16.75
CA LYS A 110 37.19 22.47 15.94
C LYS A 110 38.38 22.27 14.99
N VAL A 111 39.13 21.17 15.13
CA VAL A 111 40.21 20.83 14.19
C VAL A 111 39.56 20.47 12.85
N ALA A 112 39.69 21.40 11.91
CA ALA A 112 39.02 21.46 10.62
C ALA A 112 39.01 20.11 9.87
N LYS A 113 37.83 19.50 9.78
CA LYS A 113 37.51 18.64 8.64
C LYS A 113 37.45 19.54 7.42
N THR A 114 38.59 19.76 6.77
CA THR A 114 38.62 20.33 5.43
C THR A 114 37.97 19.30 4.51
N SER A 115 36.65 19.41 4.32
CA SER A 115 35.92 18.59 3.38
C SER A 115 36.53 18.81 2.00
N LYS A 116 37.30 17.82 1.53
CA LYS A 116 37.90 17.84 0.19
C LYS A 116 36.75 17.77 -0.81
N ILE A 117 36.44 18.90 -1.44
CA ILE A 117 35.42 18.99 -2.49
C ILE A 117 35.95 18.19 -3.68
N ILE A 118 35.38 17.01 -3.93
CA ILE A 118 35.66 16.20 -5.11
C ILE A 118 34.54 16.42 -6.14
N ARG A 119 34.90 16.61 -7.40
CA ARG A 119 33.92 16.66 -8.50
C ARG A 119 33.47 15.22 -8.81
N LEU A 120 32.17 14.96 -8.66
CA LEU A 120 31.58 13.62 -8.71
C LEU A 120 31.44 13.04 -10.14
N LEU A 121 31.46 13.88 -11.18
CA LEU A 121 31.30 13.43 -12.57
C LEU A 121 32.55 13.72 -13.40
N ASN A 122 33.13 12.65 -13.96
CA ASN A 122 34.12 12.75 -15.03
C ASN A 122 33.38 12.85 -16.38
N THR A 123 33.34 14.05 -16.95
CA THR A 123 32.58 14.38 -18.18
C THR A 123 33.04 13.59 -19.41
N ASN A 124 34.22 12.97 -19.39
CA ASN A 124 34.71 12.15 -20.50
C ASN A 124 34.08 10.76 -20.57
N LEU A 125 33.64 10.20 -19.44
CA LEU A 125 32.98 8.87 -19.41
C LEU A 125 31.49 8.95 -19.73
N VAL A 126 30.86 10.10 -19.46
CA VAL A 126 29.43 10.34 -19.73
C VAL A 126 29.12 10.21 -21.23
N LYS A 127 30.05 10.60 -22.12
CA LYS A 127 29.87 10.52 -23.59
C LYS A 127 29.74 9.08 -24.10
N TYR A 128 30.47 8.14 -23.52
CA TYR A 128 30.38 6.73 -23.88
C TYR A 128 29.17 6.04 -23.24
N ALA A 129 28.87 6.41 -21.99
CA ALA A 129 27.71 5.90 -21.27
C ALA A 129 26.39 6.28 -21.98
N THR A 130 26.28 7.52 -22.49
CA THR A 130 25.09 7.96 -23.24
C THR A 130 24.95 7.20 -24.56
N ALA A 131 26.03 7.01 -25.33
CA ALA A 131 26.00 6.24 -26.57
C ALA A 131 25.58 4.78 -26.33
N ALA A 132 26.13 4.13 -25.31
CA ALA A 132 25.75 2.76 -24.95
C ALA A 132 24.28 2.67 -24.49
N CYS A 133 23.80 3.64 -23.71
CA CYS A 133 22.41 3.67 -23.27
C CYS A 133 21.44 3.85 -24.45
N LEU A 134 21.77 4.71 -25.43
CA LEU A 134 20.98 4.86 -26.65
C LEU A 134 20.93 3.58 -27.48
N LEU A 135 22.05 2.85 -27.58
CA LEU A 135 22.09 1.55 -28.25
C LEU A 135 21.25 0.51 -27.52
N LEU A 136 21.32 0.46 -26.18
CA LEU A 136 20.51 -0.44 -25.37
C LEU A 136 19.01 -0.12 -25.48
N VAL A 137 18.62 1.15 -25.40
CA VAL A 137 17.22 1.59 -25.53
C VAL A 137 16.68 1.31 -26.92
N SER A 138 17.47 1.58 -27.97
CA SER A 138 17.06 1.28 -29.35
C SER A 138 16.92 -0.23 -29.59
N SER A 139 17.89 -1.03 -29.15
CA SER A 139 17.84 -2.49 -29.26
C SER A 139 16.71 -3.10 -28.43
N PHE A 140 16.47 -2.59 -27.22
CA PHE A 140 15.40 -3.05 -26.34
C PHE A 140 14.03 -2.63 -26.88
N GLY A 141 13.92 -1.43 -27.46
CA GLY A 141 12.72 -0.95 -28.15
C GLY A 141 12.35 -1.85 -29.34
N ILE A 142 13.31 -2.23 -30.17
CA ILE A 142 13.09 -3.16 -31.30
C ILE A 142 12.73 -4.57 -30.79
N TYR A 143 13.40 -5.04 -29.73
CA TYR A 143 13.12 -6.34 -29.12
C TYR A 143 11.73 -6.42 -28.49
N PHE A 144 11.29 -5.35 -27.83
CA PHE A 144 9.95 -5.24 -27.24
C PHE A 144 8.88 -5.04 -28.32
N TYR A 145 9.16 -4.25 -29.35
CA TYR A 145 8.30 -4.12 -30.54
C TYR A 145 8.07 -5.48 -31.23
N ASN A 146 9.13 -6.28 -31.40
CA ASN A 146 8.99 -7.63 -31.97
C ASN A 146 8.22 -8.62 -31.09
N GLN A 147 8.16 -8.41 -29.76
CA GLN A 147 7.29 -9.20 -28.88
C GLN A 147 5.81 -8.81 -29.02
N HIS A 148 5.51 -7.56 -29.39
CA HIS A 148 4.15 -7.11 -29.66
C HIS A 148 3.68 -7.38 -31.10
N THR A 149 4.57 -7.59 -32.08
CA THR A 149 4.17 -7.79 -33.51
C THR A 149 3.92 -9.24 -33.93
N THR A 150 3.55 -10.14 -33.00
CA THR A 150 2.85 -11.39 -33.37
C THR A 150 1.32 -11.26 -33.24
N SER A 151 0.79 -10.09 -32.93
CA SER A 151 -0.63 -9.76 -33.07
C SER A 151 -0.76 -8.25 -33.20
N GLU A 152 -1.59 -7.74 -34.11
CA GLU A 152 -2.00 -6.31 -34.15
C GLU A 152 -1.07 -5.32 -34.88
N THR A 153 -0.77 -5.55 -36.16
CA THR A 153 -0.35 -4.45 -37.09
C THR A 153 -1.14 -4.43 -38.40
N GLU A 154 -2.20 -5.23 -38.55
CA GLU A 154 -3.11 -5.16 -39.71
C GLU A 154 -4.47 -4.49 -39.44
N ILE A 155 -4.77 -4.11 -38.18
CA ILE A 155 -6.12 -3.69 -37.78
C ILE A 155 -6.29 -2.16 -37.71
N LEU A 156 -5.24 -1.37 -37.46
CA LEU A 156 -5.39 0.08 -37.25
C LEU A 156 -5.77 0.86 -38.53
N SER A 157 -5.30 0.46 -39.72
CA SER A 157 -5.65 1.17 -40.96
C SER A 157 -7.08 0.88 -41.44
N GLN A 158 -7.60 -0.33 -41.19
CA GLN A 158 -8.96 -0.71 -41.59
C GLN A 158 -10.01 -0.23 -40.57
N THR A 159 -9.66 -0.18 -39.28
CA THR A 159 -10.59 0.22 -38.22
C THR A 159 -10.85 1.73 -38.22
N GLU A 160 -9.86 2.58 -38.54
CA GLU A 160 -10.09 4.02 -38.68
C GLU A 160 -10.98 4.36 -39.88
N VAL A 161 -10.82 3.65 -41.00
CA VAL A 161 -11.68 3.83 -42.20
C VAL A 161 -13.11 3.37 -41.93
N LEU A 162 -13.30 2.22 -41.27
CA LEU A 162 -14.63 1.71 -40.92
C LEU A 162 -15.32 2.58 -39.85
N LYS A 163 -14.58 3.05 -38.83
CA LYS A 163 -15.11 3.91 -37.78
C LYS A 163 -15.59 5.26 -38.32
N ASN A 164 -14.86 5.85 -39.26
CA ASN A 164 -15.27 7.10 -39.90
C ASN A 164 -16.46 6.92 -40.84
N GLN A 165 -16.64 5.73 -41.43
CA GLN A 165 -17.83 5.40 -42.22
C GLN A 165 -19.06 5.18 -41.33
N PHE A 166 -18.91 4.55 -40.16
CA PHE A 166 -19.98 4.39 -39.18
C PHE A 166 -20.45 5.71 -38.56
N LEU A 167 -19.59 6.72 -38.47
CA LEU A 167 -19.94 8.03 -37.91
C LEU A 167 -20.85 8.85 -38.84
N TYR A 168 -20.82 8.60 -40.15
CA TYR A 168 -21.69 9.24 -41.14
C TYR A 168 -23.08 8.61 -41.25
N ASP A 169 -23.25 7.37 -40.80
CA ASP A 169 -24.51 6.62 -40.82
C ASP A 169 -25.38 6.85 -39.57
N ILE A 170 -24.95 7.72 -38.65
CA ILE A 170 -25.74 8.09 -37.47
C ILE A 170 -26.79 9.12 -37.87
N ASP A 171 -28.07 8.73 -37.79
CA ASP A 171 -29.21 9.60 -38.08
C ASP A 171 -29.34 10.72 -37.03
N GLU A 172 -29.79 11.90 -37.47
CA GLU A 172 -29.92 13.10 -36.63
C GLU A 172 -30.85 12.86 -35.43
N SER A 173 -31.87 12.01 -35.61
CA SER A 173 -32.79 11.60 -34.54
C SER A 173 -32.10 10.86 -33.38
N THR A 174 -31.04 10.10 -33.65
CA THR A 174 -30.27 9.34 -32.64
C THR A 174 -29.34 10.25 -31.84
N ILE A 175 -28.79 11.27 -32.50
CA ILE A 175 -27.99 12.32 -31.86
C ILE A 175 -28.88 13.12 -30.89
N ILE A 176 -30.08 13.51 -31.33
CA ILE A 176 -31.03 14.27 -30.49
C ILE A 176 -31.53 13.45 -29.30
N GLN A 177 -31.76 12.14 -29.47
CA GLN A 177 -32.19 11.26 -28.37
C GLN A 177 -31.12 11.15 -27.27
N ASN A 178 -29.85 11.01 -27.65
CA ASN A 178 -28.76 10.90 -26.67
C ASN A 178 -28.40 12.24 -26.01
N ILE A 179 -28.69 13.37 -26.64
CA ILE A 179 -28.61 14.70 -26.01
C ILE A 179 -29.82 14.93 -25.06
N GLY A 180 -30.97 14.34 -25.35
CA GLY A 180 -32.20 14.52 -24.58
C GLY A 180 -32.32 13.69 -23.29
N THR A 181 -31.43 12.73 -23.05
CA THR A 181 -31.56 11.80 -21.90
C THR A 181 -30.52 11.97 -20.79
N GLU A 182 -29.62 12.96 -20.88
CA GLU A 182 -28.72 13.34 -19.79
C GLU A 182 -28.70 14.86 -19.64
N ASN A 183 -29.56 15.38 -18.76
CA ASN A 183 -29.63 16.75 -18.24
C ASN A 183 -29.65 17.91 -19.26
N PRO A 184 -30.58 18.88 -19.12
CA PRO A 184 -30.61 20.05 -19.98
C PRO A 184 -29.32 20.86 -19.79
N ILE A 185 -28.47 20.90 -20.82
CA ILE A 185 -27.51 21.99 -20.97
C ILE A 185 -28.37 23.21 -21.30
N GLU A 186 -28.75 23.95 -20.26
CA GLU A 186 -29.09 25.35 -20.42
C GLU A 186 -27.92 25.99 -21.16
N SER A 187 -28.20 26.45 -22.38
CA SER A 187 -27.42 27.47 -23.06
C SER A 187 -27.50 28.75 -22.20
N LYS A 188 -26.73 28.77 -21.10
CA LYS A 188 -26.47 29.95 -20.31
C LYS A 188 -25.03 30.32 -20.58
N ASN A 189 -24.84 31.47 -21.21
CA ASN A 189 -23.56 32.16 -21.27
C ASN A 189 -23.07 32.36 -19.82
N VAL A 190 -22.29 31.41 -19.31
CA VAL A 190 -21.60 31.57 -18.03
C VAL A 190 -20.33 32.34 -18.34
N SER A 191 -20.44 33.67 -18.22
CA SER A 191 -19.27 34.50 -17.97
C SER A 191 -18.68 34.02 -16.65
N VAL A 192 -17.69 33.13 -16.73
CA VAL A 192 -16.93 32.66 -15.58
C VAL A 192 -16.38 33.90 -14.88
N THR A 193 -16.75 34.08 -13.62
CA THR A 193 -16.25 35.22 -12.85
C THR A 193 -14.81 34.93 -12.41
N ASP A 194 -13.95 35.95 -12.41
CA ASP A 194 -12.53 35.79 -12.01
C ASP A 194 -12.41 35.13 -10.62
N THR A 195 -13.39 35.34 -9.75
CA THR A 195 -13.48 34.72 -8.42
C THR A 195 -13.71 33.20 -8.46
N GLU A 196 -14.48 32.67 -9.41
CA GLU A 196 -14.67 31.22 -9.56
C GLU A 196 -13.41 30.56 -10.11
N MET A 197 -12.70 31.25 -11.01
CA MET A 197 -11.42 30.81 -11.55
C MET A 197 -10.34 30.78 -10.46
N GLU A 198 -10.24 31.84 -9.65
CA GLU A 198 -9.27 31.91 -8.54
C GLU A 198 -9.49 30.78 -7.52
N ASN A 199 -10.74 30.51 -7.14
CA ASN A 199 -11.04 29.43 -6.20
C ASN A 199 -10.71 28.04 -6.77
N TYR A 200 -10.90 27.83 -8.06
CA TYR A 200 -10.53 26.58 -8.71
C TYR A 200 -9.01 26.38 -8.68
N LEU A 201 -8.25 27.44 -8.99
CA LEU A 201 -6.80 27.41 -9.00
C LEU A 201 -6.22 27.19 -7.58
N LEU A 202 -6.76 27.85 -6.55
CA LEU A 202 -6.32 27.64 -5.17
C LEU A 202 -6.63 26.24 -4.62
N ASN A 203 -7.71 25.61 -5.08
CA ASN A 203 -8.08 24.27 -4.61
C ASN A 203 -7.31 23.15 -5.29
N HIS A 204 -6.83 23.36 -6.51
CA HIS A 204 -6.20 22.29 -7.31
C HIS A 204 -4.70 22.46 -7.51
N TYR A 205 -4.12 23.61 -7.16
CA TYR A 205 -2.69 23.87 -7.27
C TYR A 205 -2.12 24.42 -5.97
N THR A 206 -0.93 23.94 -5.60
CA THR A 206 -0.22 24.46 -4.43
C THR A 206 0.53 25.75 -4.78
N ALA A 207 0.73 26.64 -3.80
CA ALA A 207 1.47 27.90 -4.00
C ALA A 207 2.91 27.69 -4.54
N ILE A 208 3.47 26.51 -4.33
CA ILE A 208 4.81 26.12 -4.82
C ILE A 208 4.76 25.76 -6.31
N GLU A 209 3.71 25.06 -6.77
CA GLU A 209 3.52 24.72 -8.19
C GLU A 209 3.21 25.96 -9.04
N LEU A 210 2.42 26.90 -8.51
CA LEU A 210 2.10 28.17 -9.18
C LEU A 210 3.33 29.07 -9.36
N ALA A 211 4.35 28.95 -8.50
CA ALA A 211 5.58 29.74 -8.58
C ALA A 211 6.66 29.09 -9.48
N GLN A 212 6.47 27.84 -9.89
CA GLN A 212 7.45 27.09 -10.67
C GLN A 212 7.27 27.24 -12.19
N ASP A 213 6.14 27.80 -12.61
CA ASP A 213 5.74 27.97 -14.01
C ASP A 213 5.77 29.45 -14.48
N LEU A 214 6.57 30.29 -13.80
CA LEU A 214 6.85 31.68 -14.16
C LEU A 214 8.33 31.90 -14.50
#